data_AF-A0A5A9EYI6-F1
#
_entry.id   AF-A0A5A9EYI6-F1
#
_cell.length_a   1.000
_cell.length_b   1.000
_cell.length_c   1.000
_cell.angle_alpha   90.00
_cell.angle_beta   90.00
_cell.angle_gamma   90.00
#
_symmetry.space_group_name_H-M   'P 1'
#
loop_
_entity.id
_entity.type
_entity.pdbx_description
1 polymer ?
#
loop_
_entity_poly.entity_id
_entity_poly.type
_entity_poly.pdbx_seq_one_letter_code
_entity_poly.pdbx_strand_id
1 'polypeptide(L)' 'MSTAISKAAAATDNVQERVARVMERLDLDFSGRIVDGHGVYADPSRQRQALSSVITELTAARDLMNATTWPVG' A
#
# COMPACT_ATOMS: atom_id res chain seq x y z
N MET A 1 9.98 19.60 20.46
CA MET A 1 9.12 18.44 20.12
C MET A 1 9.77 17.19 20.71
N SER A 2 9.01 16.33 21.37
CA SER A 2 9.54 15.05 21.88
C SER A 2 10.00 14.18 20.70
N THR A 3 11.20 13.61 20.79
CA THR A 3 11.78 12.73 19.77
C THR A 3 10.86 11.57 19.41
N ALA A 4 10.04 11.09 20.36
CA ALA A 4 9.04 10.05 20.12
C ALA A 4 7.89 10.54 19.22
N ILE A 5 7.41 11.78 19.42
CA ILE A 5 6.35 12.38 18.60
C ILE A 5 6.86 12.59 17.16
N SER A 6 8.09 13.08 16.98
CA SER A 6 8.68 13.25 15.65
C SER A 6 8.87 11.93 14.91
N LYS A 7 9.30 10.87 15.62
CA LYS A 7 9.42 9.53 15.04
C LYS A 7 8.06 8.94 14.66
N ALA A 8 7.05 9.12 15.50
CA ALA A 8 5.69 8.69 15.21
C ALA A 8 5.11 9.42 13.98
N ALA A 9 5.31 10.74 13.88
CA ALA A 9 4.88 11.51 12.71
C ALA A 9 5.54 11.01 11.41
N ALA A 10 6.86 10.81 11.43
CA ALA A 10 7.58 10.27 10.27
C ALA A 10 7.11 8.86 9.89
N ALA A 11 6.77 8.01 10.87
CA ALA A 11 6.19 6.71 10.62
C ALA A 11 4.80 6.82 9.99
N THR A 12 3.96 7.74 10.46
CA THR A 12 2.65 8.04 9.85
C THR A 12 2.80 8.43 8.38
N ASP A 13 3.69 9.37 8.06
CA ASP A 13 3.92 9.81 6.67
C ASP A 13 4.35 8.65 5.77
N ASN A 14 5.27 7.81 6.25
CA ASN A 14 5.73 6.62 5.51
C ASN A 14 4.62 5.59 5.29
N VAL A 15 3.79 5.34 6.30
CA VAL A 15 2.64 4.42 6.18
C VAL A 15 1.65 4.96 5.16
N GLN A 16 1.32 6.25 5.22
CA GLN A 16 0.41 6.88 4.26
C GLN A 16 0.94 6.80 2.83
N GLU A 17 2.23 7.07 2.62
CA GLU A 17 2.86 6.99 1.30
C GLU A 17 2.81 5.57 0.73
N ARG A 18 3.09 4.54 1.55
CA ARG A 18 2.99 3.13 1.13
C ARG A 18 1.57 2.74 0.79
N VAL A 19 0.59 3.14 1.59
CA VAL A 19 -0.83 2.86 1.33
C VAL A 19 -1.27 3.56 0.05
N ALA A 20 -0.85 4.81 -0.19
CA ALA A 20 -1.16 5.53 -1.43
C ALA A 20 -0.62 4.79 -2.67
N ARG A 21 0.64 4.34 -2.64
CA ARG A 21 1.23 3.52 -3.71
C ARG A 21 0.46 2.22 -3.96
N VAL A 22 0.00 1.57 -2.88
CA VAL A 22 -0.82 0.36 -2.99
C VAL A 22 -2.14 0.66 -3.70
N MET A 23 -2.85 1.73 -3.31
CA MET A 23 -4.12 2.09 -3.93
C MET A 23 -3.95 2.46 -5.40
N GLU A 24 -2.92 3.25 -5.73
CA GLU A 24 -2.60 3.60 -7.12
C GLU A 24 -2.32 2.34 -7.95
N ARG A 25 -1.53 1.41 -7.41
CA ARG A 25 -1.21 0.17 -8.11
C ARG A 25 -2.43 -0.73 -8.31
N LEU A 26 -3.29 -0.84 -7.30
CA LEU A 26 -4.55 -1.57 -7.42
C LEU A 26 -5.45 -0.94 -8.48
N ASP A 27 -5.54 0.38 -8.52
CA ASP A 27 -6.35 1.08 -9.53
C ASP A 27 -5.78 0.87 -10.94
N LEU A 28 -4.46 1.05 -11.14
CA LEU A 28 -3.81 0.85 -12.42
C LEU A 28 -3.94 -0.59 -12.95
N ASP A 29 -3.71 -1.59 -12.09
CA ASP A 29 -3.62 -2.99 -12.50
C ASP A 29 -4.97 -3.73 -12.47
N PHE A 30 -5.97 -3.21 -11.75
CA PHE A 30 -7.28 -3.88 -11.57
C PHE A 30 -8.51 -3.04 -11.95
N SER A 31 -8.41 -1.72 -12.12
CA SER A 31 -9.55 -0.91 -12.64
C SER A 31 -9.72 -1.00 -14.17
N GLY A 32 -9.00 -1.92 -14.83
CA GLY A 32 -9.03 -2.18 -16.27
C GLY A 32 -10.36 -2.74 -16.80
N ARG A 33 -11.28 -1.81 -17.09
CA ARG A 33 -12.32 -1.80 -18.14
C ARG A 33 -12.90 -3.14 -18.58
N ILE A 34 -14.11 -3.43 -18.11
CA ILE A 34 -15.07 -4.23 -18.88
C ILE A 34 -15.38 -3.46 -20.16
N VAL A 35 -14.93 -3.95 -21.31
CA VAL A 35 -15.37 -3.46 -22.62
C VAL A 35 -16.31 -4.53 -23.18
N ASP A 36 -17.55 -4.15 -23.46
CA ASP A 36 -18.58 -5.05 -24.03
C ASP A 36 -18.84 -6.35 -23.24
N GLY A 37 -18.77 -6.31 -21.90
CA GLY A 37 -19.05 -7.47 -21.06
C GLY A 37 -17.95 -8.53 -21.01
N HIS A 38 -16.85 -8.32 -21.76
CA HIS A 38 -15.64 -9.12 -21.66
C HIS A 38 -14.63 -8.36 -20.83
N GLY A 39 -14.22 -8.94 -19.70
CA GLY A 39 -13.04 -8.44 -18.99
C GLY A 39 -11.88 -8.48 -19.97
N VAL A 40 -11.26 -7.33 -20.23
CA VAL A 40 -9.98 -7.29 -20.97
C VAL A 40 -9.08 -8.28 -20.25
N TYR A 41 -8.61 -9.32 -20.95
CA TYR A 41 -7.75 -10.35 -20.39
C TYR A 41 -6.47 -9.67 -19.88
N ALA A 42 -6.50 -9.21 -18.63
CA ALA A 42 -5.34 -8.83 -17.90
C ALA A 42 -4.53 -10.11 -17.73
N ASP A 43 -3.33 -10.13 -18.31
CA ASP A 43 -2.39 -11.24 -18.17
C ASP A 43 -2.32 -11.67 -16.69
N PRO A 44 -2.80 -12.88 -16.34
CA PRO A 44 -2.89 -13.31 -14.95
C PRO A 44 -1.53 -13.30 -14.25
N SER A 45 -0.44 -13.44 -15.00
CA SER A 45 0.92 -13.36 -14.45
C SER A 45 1.27 -11.94 -13.99
N ARG A 46 0.85 -10.91 -14.74
CA ARG A 46 1.02 -9.50 -14.36
C ARG A 46 0.16 -9.14 -13.17
N GLN A 47 -1.09 -9.59 -13.13
CA GLN A 47 -1.96 -9.39 -11.96
C GLN A 47 -1.39 -10.04 -10.71
N ARG A 48 -0.85 -11.26 -10.82
CA ARG A 48 -0.20 -11.93 -9.70
C ARG A 48 1.03 -11.16 -9.21
N GLN A 49 1.84 -10.61 -10.11
CA GLN A 49 2.98 -9.78 -9.75
C GLN A 49 2.55 -8.47 -9.08
N ALA A 50 1.52 -7.81 -9.60
CA ALA A 50 0.93 -6.62 -9.02
C ALA A 50 0.43 -6.88 -7.58
N LEU A 51 -0.35 -7.96 -7.37
CA LEU A 51 -0.81 -8.37 -6.05
C LEU A 51 0.35 -8.70 -5.10
N SER A 52 1.37 -9.40 -5.58
CA SER A 52 2.55 -9.70 -4.76
C SER A 52 3.24 -8.41 -4.30
N SER A 53 3.38 -7.42 -5.18
CA SER A 53 3.96 -6.11 -4.85
C SER A 53 3.09 -5.35 -3.84
N VAL A 54 1.77 -5.39 -4.00
CA VAL A 54 0.82 -4.77 -3.06
C VAL A 54 0.94 -5.39 -1.67
N ILE A 55 0.98 -6.73 -1.59
CA ILE A 55 1.14 -7.46 -0.33
C ILE A 55 2.44 -7.08 0.36
N THR A 56 3.55 -6.97 -0.39
CA THR A 56 4.85 -6.56 0.16
C THR A 56 4.78 -5.15 0.76
N GLU A 57 4.19 -4.19 0.05
CA GLU A 57 4.08 -2.81 0.55
C GLU A 57 3.18 -2.69 1.79
N LEU A 58 2.04 -3.40 1.81
CA LEU A 58 1.16 -3.45 2.98
C LEU A 58 1.83 -4.13 4.18
N THR A 59 2.63 -5.18 3.94
CA THR A 59 3.39 -5.85 4.99
C THR A 59 4.43 -4.89 5.59
N ALA A 60 5.18 -4.17 4.74
CA ALA A 60 6.14 -3.18 5.22
C ALA A 60 5.48 -2.03 6.00
N ALA A 61 4.31 -1.56 5.56
CA ALA A 61 3.54 -0.56 6.30
C ALA A 61 3.08 -1.08 7.67
N ARG A 62 2.59 -2.33 7.73
CA ARG A 62 2.20 -2.99 8.98
C ARG A 62 3.39 -3.16 9.93
N ASP A 63 4.53 -3.61 9.43
CA ASP A 63 5.73 -3.81 10.22
C ASP A 63 6.23 -2.49 10.81
N LEU A 64 6.19 -1.41 10.01
CA LEU A 64 6.52 -0.07 10.50
C LEU A 64 5.54 0.40 11.59
N MET A 65 4.23 0.16 11.43
CA MET A 65 3.25 0.48 12.46
C MET A 65 3.51 -0.28 13.77
N ASN A 66 3.86 -1.56 13.70
CA ASN A 66 4.16 -2.39 14.86
C ASN A 66 5.47 -2.01 15.55
N ALA A 67 6.49 -1.61 14.77
CA ALA A 67 7.79 -1.20 15.29
C ALA A 67 7.79 0.22 15.88
N THR A 68 6.80 1.04 15.54
CA THR A 68 6.71 2.42 16.00
C THR A 68 6.21 2.48 17.44
N THR A 69 6.98 3.10 18.32
CA THR A 69 6.52 3.44 19.67
C THR A 69 5.58 4.64 19.58
N TRP A 70 4.28 4.37 19.64
CA TRP A 70 3.26 5.42 19.59
C TRP A 70 3.18 6.15 20.93
N PRO A 71 3.28 7.49 20.94
CA PRO A 71 2.98 8.25 22.14
C PRO A 71 1.48 8.10 22.44
N VAL A 72 1.15 7.22 23.38
CA VAL A 72 -0.18 7.16 23.96
C VAL A 72 -0.33 8.35 24.91
N GLY A 73 -1.44 9.08 24.76
CA GLY A 73 -1.78 10.24 25.59
C GLY A 73 -2.16 9.84 27.01
#